data_AF-A0A2Z4XY29-F1
#
_entry.id   AF-A0A2Z4XY29-F1
#
_cell.length_a   1.000
_cell.length_b   1.000
_cell.length_c   1.000
_cell.angle_alpha   90.00
_cell.angle_beta   90.00
_cell.angle_gamma   90.00
#
_symmetry.space_group_name_H-M   'P 1'
#
loop_
_entity.id
_entity.type
_entity.pdbx_description
1 polymer ?
#
loop_
_entity_poly.entity_id
_entity_poly.type
_entity_poly.pdbx_seq_one_letter_code
_entity_poly.pdbx_strand_id
1 'polypeptide(L)'
;MNEYFLFSLLTVVAAMMSYINTKFLKLPKAIGLTVLSITFSALCASFLSKDNFLVVALSSFDFKTTVLDGMLSFLLFANALHFNMIDLKKELKAIFGLASVGLFLSAGSTALLIYGFCKLVGVELSFGYCLVFGALISPTDPIAVISTLAGNKTIPKHLKTRVVGESLFNDATGIVLFVVLSNIVFFGSGGDFGNAISVSNFDFIWTISKQITIEAGGGILLGYIFAKTALIFLNTNEDSETSIFLTLGIASMGYVIAHSLHVSGPISMVVAGLFIGNSLSDRKNVNPEQVRKLDNFWMVIDNMLNSFLFILIGLELTSIPFNINAFWIGVAGIFIVTISRFISVSIPITLIDKKLSHSSTKDNVLVAWSGVRGGISLALALSLPDEGNMIVGITYTVVVLSILLQGSTLKLVLNWIYPPKIIKKAANDEAC
;
A
#
# COMPACT_ATOMS: atom_id res chain seq x y z
N MET A 1 -3.22 -26.46 6.34
CA MET A 1 -4.70 -26.41 6.24
C MET A 1 -5.10 -26.29 4.76
N ASN A 2 -6.34 -26.65 4.38
CA ASN A 2 -6.80 -26.50 3.00
C ASN A 2 -7.07 -25.00 2.69
N GLU A 3 -6.50 -24.46 1.63
CA GLU A 3 -6.68 -23.06 1.16
C GLU A 3 -8.16 -22.66 1.08
N TYR A 4 -9.02 -23.64 0.76
CA TYR A 4 -10.48 -23.47 0.75
C TYR A 4 -11.07 -23.07 2.10
N PHE A 5 -10.59 -23.65 3.20
CA PHE A 5 -11.09 -23.32 4.53
C PHE A 5 -10.76 -21.87 4.89
N LEU A 6 -9.53 -21.44 4.60
CA LEU A 6 -9.10 -20.08 4.85
C LEU A 6 -9.96 -19.09 4.06
N PHE A 7 -10.13 -19.32 2.76
CA PHE A 7 -10.97 -18.48 1.92
C PHE A 7 -12.39 -18.37 2.48
N SER A 8 -12.96 -19.50 2.91
CA SER A 8 -14.30 -19.56 3.52
C SER A 8 -14.38 -18.76 4.82
N LEU A 9 -13.39 -18.94 5.71
CA LEU A 9 -13.31 -18.23 6.99
C LEU A 9 -13.18 -16.71 6.77
N LEU A 10 -12.23 -16.30 5.92
CA LEU A 10 -12.01 -14.90 5.59
C LEU A 10 -13.26 -14.25 4.99
N THR A 11 -13.97 -14.96 4.13
CA THR A 11 -15.23 -14.49 3.53
C THR A 11 -16.30 -14.23 4.60
N VAL A 12 -16.52 -15.18 5.51
CA VAL A 12 -17.53 -15.04 6.57
C VAL A 12 -17.16 -13.93 7.55
N VAL A 13 -15.90 -13.88 7.99
CA VAL A 13 -15.42 -12.84 8.91
C VAL A 13 -15.47 -11.46 8.25
N ALA A 14 -15.06 -11.32 6.99
CA ALA A 14 -15.16 -10.08 6.22
C ALA A 14 -16.59 -9.58 6.10
N ALA A 15 -17.53 -10.46 5.78
CA ALA A 15 -18.95 -10.12 5.70
C ALA A 15 -19.48 -9.63 7.06
N MET A 16 -19.16 -10.35 8.14
CA MET A 16 -19.60 -10.01 9.49
C MET A 16 -19.01 -8.67 9.97
N MET A 17 -17.69 -8.48 9.83
CA MET A 17 -17.03 -7.24 10.27
C MET A 17 -17.43 -6.05 9.42
N SER A 18 -17.63 -6.24 8.11
CA SER A 18 -18.17 -5.20 7.23
C SER A 18 -19.59 -4.80 7.64
N TYR A 19 -20.46 -5.76 7.98
CA TYR A 19 -21.80 -5.48 8.50
C TYR A 19 -21.76 -4.71 9.83
N ILE A 20 -20.91 -5.14 10.77
CA ILE A 20 -20.76 -4.46 12.07
C ILE A 20 -20.24 -3.04 11.89
N ASN A 21 -19.23 -2.85 11.04
CA ASN A 21 -18.67 -1.52 10.78
C ASN A 21 -19.72 -0.60 10.13
N THR A 22 -20.44 -1.06 9.12
CA THR A 22 -21.44 -0.24 8.42
C THR A 22 -22.64 0.11 9.30
N LYS A 23 -23.08 -0.81 10.16
CA LYS A 23 -24.24 -0.61 11.03
C LYS A 23 -23.92 0.19 12.30
N PHE A 24 -22.81 -0.11 12.97
CA PHE A 24 -22.53 0.41 14.31
C PHE A 24 -21.39 1.44 14.34
N LEU A 25 -20.22 1.13 13.77
CA LEU A 25 -19.04 1.98 13.92
C LEU A 25 -19.03 3.18 12.95
N LYS A 26 -19.55 3.00 11.74
CA LYS A 26 -19.58 3.97 10.63
C LYS A 26 -18.20 4.58 10.35
N LEU A 27 -17.13 3.81 10.60
CA LEU A 27 -15.76 4.22 10.31
C LEU A 27 -15.43 3.93 8.84
N PRO A 28 -14.43 4.63 8.27
CA PRO A 28 -13.81 4.22 7.02
C PRO A 28 -13.50 2.73 7.03
N LYS A 29 -13.84 2.01 5.94
CA LYS A 29 -13.83 0.54 5.91
C LYS A 29 -12.50 -0.06 6.42
N ALA A 30 -11.37 0.45 5.94
CA ALA A 30 -10.04 0.01 6.38
C ALA A 30 -9.89 0.10 7.90
N ILE A 31 -10.13 1.29 8.49
CA ILE A 31 -10.01 1.53 9.93
C ILE A 31 -10.97 0.62 10.71
N GLY A 32 -12.24 0.57 10.30
CA GLY A 32 -13.26 -0.23 10.98
C GLY A 32 -12.95 -1.73 10.96
N LEU A 33 -12.52 -2.26 9.81
CA LEU A 33 -12.13 -3.66 9.68
C LEU A 33 -10.88 -3.97 10.50
N THR A 34 -9.82 -3.16 10.41
CA THR A 34 -8.61 -3.38 11.22
C THR A 34 -8.91 -3.41 12.72
N VAL A 35 -9.69 -2.43 13.22
CA VAL A 35 -10.09 -2.39 14.65
C VAL A 35 -10.88 -3.64 15.03
N LEU A 36 -11.91 -3.98 14.25
CA LEU A 36 -12.73 -5.16 14.52
C LEU A 36 -11.92 -6.44 14.49
N SER A 37 -11.02 -6.61 13.51
CA SER A 37 -10.17 -7.78 13.39
C SER A 37 -9.19 -7.90 14.56
N ILE A 38 -8.52 -6.83 14.97
CA ILE A 38 -7.64 -6.83 16.15
C ILE A 38 -8.43 -7.20 17.42
N THR A 39 -9.60 -6.60 17.61
CA THR A 39 -10.44 -6.91 18.79
C THR A 39 -10.92 -8.36 18.78
N PHE A 40 -11.32 -8.87 17.61
CA PHE A 40 -11.75 -10.25 17.44
C PHE A 40 -10.60 -11.22 17.76
N SER A 41 -9.41 -10.99 17.22
CA SER A 41 -8.24 -11.82 17.49
C SER A 41 -7.83 -11.79 18.96
N ALA A 42 -7.84 -10.62 19.59
CA ALA A 42 -7.51 -10.49 21.01
C ALA A 42 -8.52 -11.23 21.91
N LEU A 43 -9.82 -11.18 21.57
CA LEU A 43 -10.86 -11.95 22.25
C LEU A 43 -10.64 -13.45 22.05
N CYS A 44 -10.35 -13.88 20.83
CA CYS A 44 -10.02 -15.27 20.54
C CYS A 44 -8.83 -15.76 21.38
N ALA A 45 -7.74 -14.99 21.42
CA ALA A 45 -6.54 -15.34 22.20
C ALA A 45 -6.78 -15.36 23.72
N SER A 46 -7.73 -14.56 24.22
CA SER A 46 -8.00 -14.45 25.66
C SER A 46 -9.00 -15.52 26.15
N PHE A 47 -9.96 -15.91 25.32
CA PHE A 47 -11.07 -16.78 25.70
C PHE A 47 -11.00 -18.20 25.14
N LEU A 48 -10.23 -18.44 24.08
CA LEU A 48 -10.09 -19.76 23.48
C LEU A 48 -8.77 -20.41 23.92
N SER A 49 -8.84 -21.70 24.26
CA SER A 49 -7.64 -22.50 24.52
C SER A 49 -6.73 -22.54 23.28
N LYS A 50 -5.41 -22.70 23.47
CA LYS A 50 -4.46 -22.83 22.35
C LYS A 50 -4.77 -24.00 21.41
N ASP A 51 -5.39 -25.05 21.94
CA ASP A 51 -5.82 -26.22 21.17
C ASP A 51 -7.18 -26.01 20.46
N ASN A 52 -7.80 -24.85 20.62
CA ASN A 52 -9.05 -24.55 19.94
C ASN A 52 -8.80 -24.53 18.44
N PHE A 53 -9.66 -25.22 17.69
CA PHE A 53 -9.56 -25.33 16.24
C PHE A 53 -9.41 -23.98 15.54
N LEU A 54 -10.07 -22.91 16.01
CA LEU A 54 -9.92 -21.58 15.43
C LEU A 54 -8.53 -21.00 15.68
N VAL A 55 -7.96 -21.16 16.87
CA VAL A 55 -6.62 -20.65 17.21
C VAL A 55 -5.55 -21.39 16.40
N VAL A 56 -5.64 -22.72 16.31
CA VAL A 56 -4.74 -23.55 15.49
C VAL A 56 -4.89 -23.25 14.00
N ALA A 57 -6.12 -23.02 13.53
CA ALA A 57 -6.38 -22.65 12.15
C ALA A 57 -5.77 -21.29 11.77
N LEU A 58 -5.79 -20.35 12.70
CA LEU A 58 -5.21 -19.02 12.53
C LEU A 58 -3.68 -19.03 12.59
N SER A 59 -3.08 -19.87 13.45
CA SER A 59 -1.62 -19.96 13.60
C SER A 59 -0.92 -20.83 12.57
N SER A 60 -1.64 -21.64 11.79
CA SER A 60 -1.07 -22.59 10.81
C SER A 60 -1.05 -22.07 9.38
N PHE A 61 -1.31 -20.77 9.21
CA PHE A 61 -1.49 -20.13 7.92
C PHE A 61 -0.23 -19.41 7.46
N ASP A 62 0.15 -19.60 6.20
CA ASP A 62 1.25 -18.86 5.58
C ASP A 62 0.75 -17.49 5.10
N PHE A 63 0.88 -16.51 5.99
CA PHE A 63 0.54 -15.11 5.71
C PHE A 63 1.31 -14.58 4.51
N LYS A 64 2.62 -14.86 4.46
CA LYS A 64 3.53 -14.35 3.43
C LYS A 64 3.07 -14.78 2.06
N THR A 65 2.94 -16.08 1.82
CA THR A 65 2.56 -16.60 0.50
C THR A 65 1.19 -16.12 0.09
N THR A 66 0.24 -16.09 1.01
CA THR A 66 -1.12 -15.71 0.64
C THR A 66 -1.25 -14.23 0.30
N VAL A 67 -0.62 -13.35 1.06
CA VAL A 67 -0.69 -11.91 0.75
C VAL A 67 0.20 -11.55 -0.43
N LEU A 68 1.48 -11.95 -0.41
CA LEU A 68 2.44 -11.52 -1.42
C LEU A 68 2.27 -12.23 -2.77
N ASP A 69 1.99 -13.54 -2.76
CA ASP A 69 1.88 -14.33 -3.99
C ASP A 69 0.41 -14.44 -4.44
N GLY A 70 -0.54 -14.46 -3.50
CA GLY A 70 -1.96 -14.65 -3.79
C GLY A 70 -2.77 -13.36 -4.01
N MET A 71 -2.57 -12.32 -3.20
CA MET A 71 -3.48 -11.16 -3.16
C MET A 71 -2.89 -9.90 -3.80
N LEU A 72 -1.58 -9.69 -3.65
CA LEU A 72 -0.91 -8.45 -4.01
C LEU A 72 -1.08 -8.10 -5.50
N SER A 73 -0.98 -9.10 -6.39
CA SER A 73 -1.13 -8.88 -7.83
C SER A 73 -2.51 -8.32 -8.19
N PHE A 74 -3.57 -8.86 -7.58
CA PHE A 74 -4.94 -8.42 -7.79
C PHE A 74 -5.21 -7.04 -7.19
N LEU A 75 -4.70 -6.76 -5.98
CA LEU A 75 -4.83 -5.45 -5.33
C LEU A 75 -4.20 -4.34 -6.18
N LEU A 76 -2.97 -4.57 -6.65
CA LEU A 76 -2.25 -3.59 -7.47
C LEU A 76 -2.89 -3.40 -8.84
N PHE A 77 -3.34 -4.48 -9.47
CA PHE A 77 -4.05 -4.41 -10.75
C PHE A 77 -5.36 -3.65 -10.62
N ALA A 78 -6.18 -3.97 -9.61
CA ALA A 78 -7.48 -3.35 -9.39
C ALA A 78 -7.36 -1.84 -9.10
N ASN A 79 -6.41 -1.46 -8.24
CA ASN A 79 -6.13 -0.05 -7.94
C ASN A 79 -5.70 0.73 -9.19
N ALA A 80 -4.90 0.12 -10.07
CA ALA A 80 -4.49 0.75 -11.32
C ALA A 80 -5.64 0.85 -12.33
N LEU A 81 -6.49 -0.17 -12.40
CA LEU A 81 -7.61 -0.25 -13.33
C LEU A 81 -8.62 0.90 -13.12
N HIS A 82 -8.91 1.24 -11.86
CA HIS A 82 -9.84 2.31 -11.53
C HIS A 82 -9.22 3.72 -11.62
N PHE A 83 -7.92 3.84 -11.92
CA PHE A 83 -7.23 5.12 -11.92
C PHE A 83 -7.48 5.92 -13.20
N ASN A 84 -7.91 7.19 -13.06
CA ASN A 84 -8.15 8.06 -14.21
C ASN A 84 -6.84 8.56 -14.85
N MET A 85 -6.53 8.07 -16.04
CA MET A 85 -5.31 8.42 -16.77
C MET A 85 -5.26 9.87 -17.27
N ILE A 86 -6.41 10.50 -17.56
CA ILE A 86 -6.46 11.91 -18.00
C ILE A 86 -5.98 12.80 -16.85
N ASP A 87 -6.44 12.49 -15.64
CA ASP A 87 -5.97 13.17 -14.44
C ASP A 87 -4.51 12.78 -14.12
N LEU A 88 -4.11 11.52 -14.31
CA LEU A 88 -2.72 11.07 -14.15
C LEU A 88 -1.75 11.92 -14.97
N LYS A 89 -2.04 12.11 -16.26
CA LYS A 89 -1.16 12.83 -17.20
C LYS A 89 -0.91 14.27 -16.76
N LYS A 90 -1.86 14.90 -16.07
CA LYS A 90 -1.72 16.27 -15.54
C LYS A 90 -0.76 16.34 -14.35
N GLU A 91 -0.75 15.30 -13.52
CA GLU A 91 0.06 15.23 -12.29
C GLU A 91 1.29 14.30 -12.41
N LEU A 92 1.58 13.80 -13.61
CA LEU A 92 2.57 12.76 -13.89
C LEU A 92 3.94 13.06 -13.26
N LYS A 93 4.43 14.30 -13.43
CA LYS A 93 5.74 14.73 -12.90
C LYS A 93 5.77 14.70 -11.38
N ALA A 94 4.71 15.18 -10.72
CA ALA A 94 4.61 15.19 -9.27
C ALA A 94 4.50 13.76 -8.72
N ILE A 95 3.65 12.94 -9.34
CA ILE A 95 3.43 11.55 -8.93
C ILE A 95 4.71 10.72 -9.06
N PHE A 96 5.38 10.76 -10.23
CA PHE A 96 6.64 10.04 -10.39
C PHE A 96 7.76 10.61 -9.51
N GLY A 97 7.81 11.93 -9.30
CA GLY A 97 8.74 12.55 -8.37
C GLY A 97 8.60 12.02 -6.94
N LEU A 98 7.36 11.85 -6.48
CA LEU A 98 7.05 11.29 -5.17
C LEU A 98 7.27 9.77 -5.10
N ALA A 99 6.79 9.02 -6.10
CA ALA A 99 6.92 7.55 -6.12
C ALA A 99 8.34 7.06 -6.40
N SER A 100 9.23 7.91 -6.93
CA SER A 100 10.65 7.61 -7.07
C SER A 100 11.48 8.33 -6.00
N VAL A 101 11.90 9.58 -6.26
CA VAL A 101 12.76 10.36 -5.38
C VAL A 101 12.18 10.47 -3.97
N GLY A 102 10.87 10.71 -3.85
CA GLY A 102 10.19 10.72 -2.56
C GLY A 102 10.29 9.38 -1.83
N LEU A 103 10.00 8.26 -2.48
CA LEU A 103 10.16 6.92 -1.89
C LEU A 103 11.59 6.68 -1.39
N PHE A 104 12.61 6.92 -2.22
CA PHE A 104 14.01 6.72 -1.81
C PHE A 104 14.44 7.63 -0.66
N LEU A 105 14.00 8.89 -0.67
CA LEU A 105 14.24 9.83 0.44
C LEU A 105 13.51 9.39 1.71
N SER A 106 12.27 8.91 1.59
CA SER A 106 11.50 8.36 2.71
C SER A 106 12.22 7.17 3.32
N ALA A 107 12.61 6.19 2.49
CA ALA A 107 13.27 4.97 2.95
C ALA A 107 14.63 5.27 3.59
N GLY A 108 15.47 6.06 2.92
CA GLY A 108 16.80 6.42 3.41
C GLY A 108 16.76 7.27 4.68
N SER A 109 15.90 8.29 4.74
CA SER A 109 15.76 9.11 5.95
C SER A 109 15.18 8.31 7.12
N THR A 110 14.20 7.44 6.87
CA THR A 110 13.64 6.55 7.91
C THR A 110 14.72 5.65 8.47
N ALA A 111 15.52 5.02 7.58
CA ALA A 111 16.62 4.15 7.97
C ALA A 111 17.67 4.88 8.82
N LEU A 112 18.07 6.09 8.41
CA LEU A 112 19.05 6.90 9.14
C LEU A 112 18.53 7.32 10.53
N LEU A 113 17.29 7.81 10.59
CA LEU A 113 16.71 8.29 11.84
C LEU A 113 16.41 7.14 12.82
N ILE A 114 15.89 6.00 12.34
CA ILE A 114 15.65 4.84 13.20
C ILE A 114 16.97 4.26 13.72
N TYR A 115 18.01 4.19 12.87
CA TYR A 115 19.33 3.72 13.27
C TYR A 115 19.97 4.63 14.32
N GLY A 116 19.89 5.95 14.11
CA GLY A 116 20.34 6.94 15.09
C GLY A 116 19.60 6.81 16.42
N PHE A 117 18.28 6.64 16.38
CA PHE A 117 17.46 6.45 17.58
C PHE A 117 17.82 5.16 18.33
N CYS A 118 17.96 4.03 17.62
CA CYS A 118 18.37 2.76 18.23
C CYS A 118 19.73 2.88 18.93
N LYS A 119 20.71 3.53 18.30
CA LYS A 119 22.01 3.83 18.93
C LYS A 119 21.89 4.66 20.20
N LEU A 120 21.02 5.68 20.21
CA LEU A 120 20.82 6.54 21.38
C LEU A 120 20.19 5.79 22.56
N VAL A 121 19.30 4.82 22.28
CA VAL A 121 18.61 4.01 23.30
C VAL A 121 19.42 2.76 23.68
N GLY A 122 20.58 2.54 23.06
CA GLY A 122 21.47 1.40 23.36
C GLY A 122 20.99 0.08 22.77
N VAL A 123 20.19 0.12 21.70
CA VAL A 123 19.70 -1.07 21.00
C VAL A 123 20.51 -1.32 19.74
N GLU A 124 21.13 -2.49 19.65
CA GLU A 124 21.94 -2.89 18.51
C GLU A 124 21.04 -3.36 17.36
N LEU A 125 20.85 -2.47 16.38
CA LEU A 125 20.16 -2.78 15.13
C LEU A 125 21.08 -2.43 13.96
N SER A 126 21.34 -3.38 13.07
CA SER A 126 22.21 -3.15 11.92
C SER A 126 21.62 -2.09 10.99
N PHE A 127 22.49 -1.33 10.32
CA PHE A 127 22.01 -0.32 9.36
C PHE A 127 21.29 -0.96 8.16
N GLY A 128 21.71 -2.17 7.74
CA GLY A 128 21.01 -2.94 6.71
C GLY A 128 19.57 -3.26 7.08
N TYR A 129 19.30 -3.65 8.33
CA TYR A 129 17.95 -3.85 8.85
C TYR A 129 17.13 -2.56 8.86
N CYS A 130 17.76 -1.43 9.19
CA CYS A 130 17.12 -0.12 9.13
C CYS A 130 16.77 0.29 7.68
N LEU A 131 17.62 -0.04 6.71
CA LEU A 131 17.35 0.20 5.28
C LEU A 131 16.17 -0.64 4.78
N VAL A 132 16.12 -1.92 5.14
CA VAL A 132 15.01 -2.81 4.80
C VAL A 132 13.71 -2.31 5.45
N PHE A 133 13.76 -1.92 6.72
CA PHE A 133 12.63 -1.30 7.42
C PHE A 133 12.16 0.00 6.72
N GLY A 134 13.11 0.87 6.34
CA GLY A 134 12.80 2.08 5.60
C GLY A 134 12.10 1.80 4.27
N ALA A 135 12.52 0.75 3.55
CA ALA A 135 11.92 0.37 2.28
C ALA A 135 10.50 -0.20 2.45
N LEU A 136 10.28 -1.14 3.37
CA LEU A 136 8.96 -1.75 3.57
C LEU A 136 7.91 -0.78 4.12
N ILE A 137 8.33 0.22 4.90
CA ILE A 137 7.39 1.18 5.52
C ILE A 137 7.16 2.42 4.66
N SER A 138 7.91 2.62 3.58
CA SER A 138 7.78 3.80 2.72
C SER A 138 6.57 3.79 1.77
N PRO A 139 6.05 2.63 1.30
CA PRO A 139 4.71 2.51 0.73
C PRO A 139 3.60 3.10 1.60
N THR A 140 2.55 3.62 0.97
CA THR A 140 1.41 4.28 1.63
C THR A 140 0.10 3.73 1.10
N ASP A 141 -0.87 3.57 1.98
CA ASP A 141 -2.17 3.01 1.64
C ASP A 141 -3.19 4.11 1.35
N PRO A 142 -3.71 4.19 0.10
CA PRO A 142 -4.64 5.23 -0.27
C PRO A 142 -6.06 4.96 0.24
N ILE A 143 -6.40 3.75 0.69
CA ILE A 143 -7.81 3.34 0.92
C ILE A 143 -8.42 4.08 2.12
N ALA A 144 -7.67 4.19 3.22
CA ALA A 144 -8.09 4.95 4.40
C ALA A 144 -8.32 6.44 4.07
N VAL A 145 -7.57 6.93 3.08
CA VAL A 145 -7.52 8.33 2.69
C VAL A 145 -8.61 8.66 1.69
N ILE A 146 -8.77 7.85 0.64
CA ILE A 146 -9.75 8.06 -0.45
C ILE A 146 -11.15 8.17 0.11
N SER A 147 -11.53 7.28 1.03
CA SER A 147 -12.85 7.31 1.66
C SER A 147 -13.09 8.61 2.44
N THR A 148 -12.04 9.19 3.04
CA THR A 148 -12.11 10.47 3.76
C THR A 148 -12.09 11.67 2.82
N LEU A 149 -11.32 11.63 1.73
CA LEU A 149 -11.20 12.70 0.73
C LEU A 149 -12.38 12.77 -0.24
N ALA A 150 -13.03 11.63 -0.54
CA ALA A 150 -14.09 11.54 -1.54
C ALA A 150 -15.30 12.42 -1.18
N GLY A 151 -15.65 12.48 0.11
CA GLY A 151 -16.78 13.26 0.59
C GLY A 151 -16.57 14.78 0.63
N ASN A 152 -15.33 15.27 0.50
CA ASN A 152 -15.04 16.69 0.63
C ASN A 152 -14.86 17.39 -0.73
N LYS A 153 -15.78 18.30 -1.06
CA LYS A 153 -15.80 19.08 -2.31
C LYS A 153 -14.84 20.28 -2.30
N THR A 154 -14.28 20.67 -1.16
CA THR A 154 -13.39 21.83 -1.07
C THR A 154 -11.95 21.52 -1.51
N ILE A 155 -11.59 20.24 -1.54
CA ILE A 155 -10.25 19.79 -1.90
C ILE A 155 -10.06 19.84 -3.41
N PRO A 156 -9.00 20.49 -3.91
CA PRO A 156 -8.67 20.50 -5.32
C PRO A 156 -8.52 19.09 -5.91
N LYS A 157 -9.04 18.89 -7.13
CA LYS A 157 -8.97 17.60 -7.83
C LYS A 157 -7.52 17.11 -7.98
N HIS A 158 -6.59 18.02 -8.26
CA HIS A 158 -5.18 17.68 -8.45
C HIS A 158 -4.54 17.05 -7.19
N LEU A 159 -4.90 17.49 -5.97
CA LEU A 159 -4.40 16.87 -4.74
C LEU A 159 -4.93 15.46 -4.55
N LYS A 160 -6.21 15.24 -4.84
CA LYS A 160 -6.79 13.88 -4.80
C LYS A 160 -6.07 12.96 -5.77
N THR A 161 -5.89 13.41 -7.01
CA THR A 161 -5.15 12.66 -8.04
C THR A 161 -3.71 12.40 -7.62
N ARG A 162 -3.02 13.39 -7.04
CA ARG A 162 -1.64 13.27 -6.59
C ARG A 162 -1.48 12.24 -5.47
N VAL A 163 -2.33 12.27 -4.45
CA VAL A 163 -2.28 11.32 -3.32
C VAL A 163 -2.58 9.89 -3.78
N VAL A 164 -3.65 9.70 -4.56
CA VAL A 164 -4.03 8.36 -5.04
C VAL A 164 -2.98 7.82 -6.02
N GLY A 165 -2.51 8.66 -6.94
CA GLY A 165 -1.54 8.24 -7.93
C GLY A 165 -0.16 7.95 -7.32
N GLU A 166 0.27 8.75 -6.35
CA GLU A 166 1.50 8.47 -5.61
C GLU A 166 1.43 7.12 -4.92
N SER A 167 0.39 6.85 -4.14
CA SER A 167 0.25 5.55 -3.44
C SER A 167 0.21 4.35 -4.41
N LEU A 168 -0.47 4.49 -5.56
CA LEU A 168 -0.54 3.44 -6.58
C LEU A 168 0.87 3.00 -7.08
N PHE A 169 1.72 3.96 -7.42
CA PHE A 169 3.07 3.65 -7.88
C PHE A 169 4.01 3.30 -6.73
N ASN A 170 3.84 3.97 -5.58
CA ASN A 170 4.67 3.82 -4.40
C ASN A 170 4.65 2.39 -3.85
N ASP A 171 3.50 1.71 -3.85
CA ASP A 171 3.41 0.30 -3.45
C ASP A 171 4.28 -0.58 -4.35
N ALA A 172 4.12 -0.48 -5.66
CA ALA A 172 4.87 -1.29 -6.62
C ALA A 172 6.39 -1.01 -6.56
N THR A 173 6.80 0.25 -6.49
CA THR A 173 8.21 0.64 -6.39
C THR A 173 8.82 0.31 -5.03
N GLY A 174 8.07 0.44 -3.94
CA GLY A 174 8.54 0.12 -2.60
C GLY A 174 8.72 -1.37 -2.39
N ILE A 175 7.87 -2.21 -3.00
CA ILE A 175 8.08 -3.67 -3.00
C ILE A 175 9.38 -4.03 -3.72
N VAL A 176 9.67 -3.43 -4.88
CA VAL A 176 10.95 -3.64 -5.60
C VAL A 176 12.14 -3.22 -4.73
N LEU A 177 12.06 -2.04 -4.11
CA LEU A 177 13.12 -1.56 -3.23
C LEU A 177 13.33 -2.50 -2.03
N PHE A 178 12.23 -2.99 -1.44
CA PHE A 178 12.27 -3.96 -0.35
C PHE A 178 12.93 -5.26 -0.79
N VAL A 179 12.50 -5.89 -1.89
CA VAL A 179 13.02 -7.18 -2.37
C VAL A 179 14.52 -7.07 -2.67
N VAL A 180 14.95 -5.99 -3.34
CA VAL A 180 16.37 -5.77 -3.64
C VAL A 180 17.18 -5.63 -2.35
N LEU A 181 16.74 -4.81 -1.40
CA LEU A 181 17.46 -4.60 -0.15
C LEU A 181 17.43 -5.84 0.76
N SER A 182 16.31 -6.56 0.83
CA SER A 182 16.20 -7.77 1.63
C SER A 182 17.11 -8.87 1.07
N ASN A 183 17.16 -9.03 -0.25
CA ASN A 183 18.09 -9.97 -0.91
C ASN A 183 19.54 -9.66 -0.57
N ILE A 184 19.93 -8.39 -0.61
CA ILE A 184 21.30 -7.97 -0.26
C ILE A 184 21.59 -8.21 1.24
N VAL A 185 20.71 -7.76 2.12
CA VAL A 185 20.94 -7.74 3.57
C VAL A 185 20.88 -9.14 4.20
N PHE A 186 19.89 -9.95 3.82
CA PHE A 186 19.65 -11.26 4.43
C PHE A 186 20.32 -12.40 3.65
N PHE A 187 20.36 -12.33 2.31
CA PHE A 187 20.79 -13.45 1.48
C PHE A 187 22.15 -13.22 0.80
N GLY A 188 22.61 -11.98 0.69
CA GLY A 188 23.86 -11.62 0.00
C GLY A 188 25.09 -11.50 0.90
N SER A 189 24.95 -11.30 2.22
CA SER A 189 26.10 -11.01 3.11
C SER A 189 25.98 -11.48 4.57
N GLY A 190 24.98 -12.30 4.93
CA GLY A 190 24.88 -12.86 6.29
C GLY A 190 24.74 -11.81 7.41
N GLY A 191 24.01 -10.72 7.18
CA GLY A 191 23.73 -9.71 8.21
C GLY A 191 24.89 -8.77 8.57
N ASP A 192 26.11 -9.03 8.08
CA ASP A 192 27.31 -8.25 8.43
C ASP A 192 27.51 -7.07 7.48
N PHE A 193 26.52 -6.17 7.48
CA PHE A 193 26.48 -4.95 6.68
C PHE A 193 27.68 -4.02 6.98
N GLY A 194 28.36 -4.21 8.12
CA GLY A 194 29.54 -3.45 8.52
C GLY A 194 30.79 -3.73 7.68
N ASN A 195 30.94 -4.95 7.15
CA ASN A 195 32.08 -5.35 6.33
C ASN A 195 31.82 -5.17 4.82
N ALA A 196 30.56 -5.08 4.38
CA ALA A 196 30.21 -4.80 2.98
C ALA A 196 30.45 -3.33 2.57
N ILE A 197 30.56 -2.40 3.52
CA ILE A 197 30.96 -1.00 3.31
C ILE A 197 32.49 -0.88 3.09
N SER A 198 33.17 -1.98 2.76
CA SER A 198 34.58 -1.99 2.34
C SER A 198 34.78 -2.12 0.82
N VAL A 199 33.71 -2.41 0.07
CA VAL A 199 33.69 -2.30 -1.40
C VAL A 199 33.27 -0.88 -1.75
N SER A 200 34.01 -0.22 -2.64
CA SER A 200 33.78 1.15 -3.10
C SER A 200 32.31 1.53 -3.12
N ASN A 201 31.91 2.56 -2.36
CA ASN A 201 30.51 3.04 -2.26
C ASN A 201 29.80 3.17 -3.63
N PHE A 202 30.57 3.36 -4.70
CA PHE A 202 30.08 3.40 -6.08
C PHE A 202 29.57 2.05 -6.62
N ASP A 203 30.28 0.94 -6.39
CA ASP A 203 29.92 -0.37 -6.95
C ASP A 203 28.63 -0.92 -6.33
N PHE A 204 28.43 -0.64 -5.04
CA PHE A 204 27.20 -1.01 -4.33
C PHE A 204 25.99 -0.22 -4.82
N ILE A 205 26.11 1.12 -4.89
CA ILE A 205 25.04 1.98 -5.42
C ILE A 205 24.75 1.61 -6.88
N TRP A 206 25.78 1.33 -7.67
CA TRP A 206 25.64 0.87 -9.04
C TRP A 206 24.90 -0.45 -9.14
N THR A 207 25.23 -1.44 -8.30
CA THR A 207 24.56 -2.75 -8.28
C THR A 207 23.08 -2.62 -7.93
N ILE A 208 22.73 -1.88 -6.87
CA ILE A 208 21.33 -1.61 -6.51
C ILE A 208 20.61 -0.88 -7.64
N SER A 209 21.22 0.17 -8.18
CA SER A 209 20.60 0.98 -9.24
C SER A 209 20.36 0.15 -10.50
N LYS A 210 21.31 -0.72 -10.87
CA LYS A 210 21.20 -1.64 -11.99
C LYS A 210 20.07 -2.64 -11.78
N GLN A 211 20.01 -3.28 -10.61
CA GLN A 211 18.98 -4.28 -10.30
C GLN A 211 17.58 -3.66 -10.33
N ILE A 212 17.38 -2.51 -9.65
CA ILE A 212 16.11 -1.77 -9.66
C ILE A 212 15.72 -1.39 -11.09
N THR A 213 16.68 -0.94 -11.91
CA THR A 213 16.41 -0.55 -13.31
C THR A 213 15.95 -1.73 -14.16
N ILE A 214 16.60 -2.89 -14.00
CA ILE A 214 16.23 -4.11 -14.74
C ILE A 214 14.85 -4.59 -14.30
N GLU A 215 14.62 -4.72 -12.98
CA GLU A 215 13.34 -5.21 -12.46
C GLU A 215 12.17 -4.29 -12.79
N ALA A 216 12.35 -2.98 -12.57
CA ALA A 216 11.32 -1.99 -12.85
C ALA A 216 11.09 -1.79 -14.34
N GLY A 217 12.17 -1.68 -15.13
CA GLY A 217 12.08 -1.53 -16.58
C GLY A 217 11.47 -2.74 -17.26
N GLY A 218 11.87 -3.94 -16.85
CA GLY A 218 11.28 -5.20 -17.30
C GLY A 218 9.80 -5.32 -16.92
N GLY A 219 9.44 -4.92 -15.71
CA GLY A 219 8.04 -4.90 -15.26
C GLY A 219 7.18 -3.92 -16.07
N ILE A 220 7.69 -2.72 -16.37
CA ILE A 220 6.99 -1.73 -17.21
C ILE A 220 6.76 -2.30 -18.61
N LEU A 221 7.80 -2.87 -19.23
CA LEU A 221 7.70 -3.44 -20.57
C LEU A 221 6.69 -4.59 -20.61
N LEU A 222 6.77 -5.52 -19.66
CA LEU A 222 5.90 -6.68 -19.59
C LEU A 222 4.44 -6.28 -19.32
N GLY A 223 4.20 -5.38 -18.36
CA GLY A 223 2.86 -4.85 -18.09
C GLY A 223 2.25 -4.16 -19.31
N TYR A 224 3.05 -3.43 -20.08
CA TYR A 224 2.61 -2.82 -21.34
C TYR A 224 2.26 -3.87 -22.40
N ILE A 225 3.04 -4.95 -22.51
CA ILE A 225 2.74 -6.07 -23.41
C ILE A 225 1.41 -6.73 -23.01
N PHE A 226 1.20 -7.03 -21.72
CA PHE A 226 -0.07 -7.57 -21.23
C PHE A 226 -1.25 -6.65 -21.52
N ALA A 227 -1.10 -5.34 -21.29
CA ALA A 227 -2.16 -4.40 -21.64
C ALA A 227 -2.45 -4.41 -23.15
N LYS A 228 -1.43 -4.38 -24.01
CA LYS A 228 -1.62 -4.41 -25.46
C LYS A 228 -2.33 -5.67 -25.92
N THR A 229 -1.90 -6.84 -25.44
CA THR A 229 -2.55 -8.10 -25.80
C THR A 229 -3.98 -8.11 -25.32
N ALA A 230 -4.24 -7.71 -24.06
CA ALA A 230 -5.58 -7.63 -23.52
C ALA A 230 -6.50 -6.75 -24.37
N LEU A 231 -6.01 -5.57 -24.75
CA LEU A 231 -6.77 -4.60 -25.51
C LEU A 231 -7.10 -5.08 -26.92
N ILE A 232 -6.29 -5.95 -27.53
CA ILE A 232 -6.68 -6.57 -28.81
C ILE A 232 -7.96 -7.38 -28.62
N PHE A 233 -8.02 -8.24 -27.59
CA PHE A 233 -9.19 -9.07 -27.31
C PHE A 233 -10.40 -8.26 -26.84
N LEU A 234 -10.20 -7.29 -25.93
CA LEU A 234 -11.29 -6.45 -25.41
C LEU A 234 -11.93 -5.57 -26.50
N ASN A 235 -11.18 -5.22 -27.54
CA ASN A 235 -11.71 -4.43 -28.66
C ASN A 235 -12.40 -5.29 -29.73
N THR A 236 -12.18 -6.61 -29.74
CA THR A 236 -12.78 -7.52 -30.73
C THR A 236 -13.91 -8.37 -30.16
N ASN A 237 -14.05 -8.43 -28.83
CA ASN A 237 -15.08 -9.20 -28.14
C ASN A 237 -15.87 -8.30 -27.19
N GLU A 238 -17.18 -8.24 -27.38
CA GLU A 238 -18.11 -7.45 -26.56
C GLU A 238 -18.61 -8.22 -25.32
N ASP A 239 -18.27 -9.50 -25.19
CA ASP A 239 -18.66 -10.31 -24.05
C ASP A 239 -17.96 -9.85 -22.74
N SER A 240 -18.79 -9.54 -21.76
CA SER A 240 -18.34 -9.02 -20.46
C SER A 240 -17.63 -10.08 -19.63
N GLU A 241 -18.06 -11.35 -19.72
CA GLU A 241 -17.48 -12.45 -18.96
C GLU A 241 -16.06 -12.76 -19.46
N THR A 242 -15.87 -12.80 -20.79
CA THR A 242 -14.56 -12.94 -21.41
C THR A 242 -13.60 -11.83 -20.98
N SER A 243 -14.10 -10.59 -20.88
CA SER A 243 -13.31 -9.43 -20.43
C SER A 243 -12.83 -9.60 -18.97
N ILE A 244 -13.71 -10.12 -18.11
CA ILE A 244 -13.39 -10.45 -16.72
C ILE A 244 -12.34 -11.58 -16.68
N PHE A 245 -12.54 -12.68 -17.40
CA PHE A 245 -11.57 -13.79 -17.42
C PHE A 245 -10.20 -13.38 -17.94
N LEU A 246 -10.15 -12.55 -18.98
CA LEU A 246 -8.90 -12.04 -19.53
C LEU A 246 -8.14 -11.19 -18.52
N THR A 247 -8.82 -10.23 -17.87
CA THR A 247 -8.18 -9.36 -16.87
C THR A 247 -7.79 -10.14 -15.61
N LEU A 248 -8.60 -11.11 -15.16
CA LEU A 248 -8.23 -12.05 -14.10
C LEU A 248 -7.00 -12.88 -14.46
N GLY A 249 -6.92 -13.37 -15.70
CA GLY A 249 -5.77 -14.12 -16.19
C GLY A 249 -4.49 -13.29 -16.19
N ILE A 250 -4.59 -12.00 -16.53
CA ILE A 250 -3.45 -11.06 -16.45
C ILE A 250 -3.04 -10.82 -15.00
N ALA A 251 -3.99 -10.51 -14.11
CA ALA A 251 -3.72 -10.25 -12.71
C ALA A 251 -3.16 -11.49 -11.97
N SER A 252 -3.52 -12.69 -12.39
CA SER A 252 -3.01 -13.95 -11.84
C SER A 252 -1.74 -14.41 -12.56
N MET A 253 -1.88 -15.05 -13.72
CA MET A 253 -0.78 -15.67 -14.46
C MET A 253 0.24 -14.64 -14.95
N GLY A 254 -0.16 -13.40 -15.24
CA GLY A 254 0.78 -12.34 -15.60
C GLY A 254 1.79 -12.03 -14.49
N TYR A 255 1.38 -12.13 -13.23
CA TYR A 255 2.28 -11.97 -12.08
C TYR A 255 3.29 -13.13 -11.99
N VAL A 256 2.82 -14.37 -12.20
CA VAL A 256 3.67 -15.57 -12.23
C VAL A 256 4.70 -15.47 -13.36
N ILE A 257 4.28 -15.07 -14.56
CA ILE A 257 5.17 -14.86 -15.71
C ILE A 257 6.23 -13.80 -15.39
N ALA A 258 5.83 -12.67 -14.78
CA ALA A 258 6.76 -11.63 -14.38
C ALA A 258 7.83 -12.16 -13.41
N HIS A 259 7.39 -12.94 -12.41
CA HIS A 259 8.29 -13.57 -11.45
C HIS A 259 9.26 -14.55 -12.11
N SER A 260 8.78 -15.41 -13.03
CA SER A 260 9.63 -16.34 -13.80
C SER A 260 10.63 -15.64 -14.72
N LEU A 261 10.33 -14.42 -15.16
CA LEU A 261 11.24 -13.60 -15.97
C LEU A 261 12.19 -12.74 -15.12
N HIS A 262 12.16 -12.87 -13.79
CA HIS A 262 12.93 -12.05 -12.85
C HIS A 262 12.71 -10.53 -13.05
N VAL A 263 11.47 -10.15 -13.36
CA VAL A 263 11.05 -8.74 -13.45
C VAL A 263 9.98 -8.44 -12.40
N SER A 264 9.72 -7.16 -12.15
CA SER A 264 8.76 -6.76 -11.12
C SER A 264 7.31 -7.11 -11.53
N GLY A 265 6.76 -8.14 -10.89
CA GLY A 265 5.33 -8.47 -10.94
C GLY A 265 4.44 -7.31 -10.49
N PRO A 266 4.70 -6.66 -9.33
CA PRO A 266 3.95 -5.50 -8.87
C PRO A 266 3.84 -4.38 -9.91
N ILE A 267 4.98 -3.98 -10.50
CA ILE A 267 5.00 -2.91 -11.51
C ILE A 267 4.30 -3.37 -12.80
N SER A 268 4.47 -4.64 -13.19
CA SER A 268 3.76 -5.21 -14.35
C SER A 268 2.24 -5.09 -14.19
N MET A 269 1.71 -5.40 -13.00
CA MET A 269 0.28 -5.34 -12.73
C MET A 269 -0.25 -3.91 -12.70
N VAL A 270 0.49 -2.97 -12.09
CA VAL A 270 0.12 -1.55 -12.10
C VAL A 270 0.09 -1.00 -13.53
N VAL A 271 1.12 -1.29 -14.34
CA VAL A 271 1.16 -0.82 -15.73
C VAL A 271 0.05 -1.48 -16.56
N ALA A 272 -0.17 -2.79 -16.42
CA ALA A 272 -1.24 -3.48 -17.13
C ALA A 272 -2.62 -2.90 -16.79
N GLY A 273 -2.93 -2.77 -15.50
CA GLY A 273 -4.21 -2.24 -15.03
C GLY A 273 -4.45 -0.80 -15.50
N LEU A 274 -3.43 0.07 -15.42
CA LEU A 274 -3.54 1.47 -15.83
C LEU A 274 -3.85 1.63 -17.32
N PHE A 275 -3.16 0.89 -18.19
CA PHE A 275 -3.38 0.97 -19.64
C PHE A 275 -4.74 0.36 -20.05
N ILE A 276 -5.14 -0.75 -19.42
CA ILE A 276 -6.45 -1.37 -19.66
C ILE A 276 -7.56 -0.43 -19.19
N GLY A 277 -7.50 0.06 -17.95
CA GLY A 277 -8.48 0.97 -17.35
C GLY A 277 -8.65 2.27 -18.12
N ASN A 278 -7.55 2.86 -18.59
CA ASN A 278 -7.58 4.04 -19.46
C ASN A 278 -8.37 3.77 -20.75
N SER A 279 -8.08 2.65 -21.43
CA SER A 279 -8.72 2.36 -22.71
C SER A 279 -10.22 2.08 -22.57
N LEU A 280 -10.64 1.52 -21.44
CA LEU A 280 -12.06 1.32 -21.12
C LEU A 280 -12.78 2.65 -20.86
N SER A 281 -12.08 3.65 -20.33
CA SER A 281 -12.64 4.97 -20.01
C SER A 281 -12.70 5.95 -21.20
N ASP A 282 -11.80 5.80 -22.18
CA ASP A 282 -11.54 6.82 -23.23
C ASP A 282 -12.24 6.53 -24.57
N ARG A 283 -12.90 5.37 -24.75
CA ARG A 283 -13.44 4.97 -26.05
C ARG A 283 -14.96 5.09 -26.15
N LYS A 284 -15.42 5.81 -27.19
CA LYS A 284 -16.80 5.80 -27.69
C LYS A 284 -17.26 4.43 -28.21
N ASN A 285 -16.32 3.51 -28.46
CA ASN A 285 -16.55 2.24 -29.17
C ASN A 285 -16.54 1.00 -28.26
N VAL A 286 -16.43 1.15 -26.95
CA VAL A 286 -16.53 0.01 -26.01
C VAL A 286 -17.94 -0.03 -25.46
N ASN A 287 -18.54 -1.22 -25.37
CA ASN A 287 -19.87 -1.40 -24.85
C ASN A 287 -19.93 -0.87 -23.39
N PRO A 288 -20.79 0.13 -23.07
CA PRO A 288 -20.88 0.69 -21.72
C PRO A 288 -21.25 -0.35 -20.66
N GLU A 289 -22.01 -1.38 -21.03
CA GLU A 289 -22.38 -2.45 -20.11
C GLU A 289 -21.18 -3.33 -19.74
N GLN A 290 -20.32 -3.63 -20.73
CA GLN A 290 -19.07 -4.37 -20.54
C GLN A 290 -18.13 -3.64 -19.57
N VAL A 291 -17.93 -2.33 -19.78
CA VAL A 291 -17.12 -1.50 -18.88
C VAL A 291 -17.70 -1.52 -17.46
N ARG A 292 -19.02 -1.31 -17.32
CA ARG A 292 -19.68 -1.29 -16.00
C ARG A 292 -19.59 -2.64 -15.28
N LYS A 293 -19.78 -3.76 -15.97
CA LYS A 293 -19.68 -5.10 -15.39
C LYS A 293 -18.25 -5.39 -14.91
N LEU A 294 -17.26 -5.04 -15.72
CA LEU A 294 -15.85 -5.22 -15.38
C LEU A 294 -15.42 -4.33 -14.20
N ASP A 295 -15.80 -3.05 -14.20
CA ASP A 295 -15.53 -2.10 -13.13
C ASP A 295 -16.16 -2.55 -11.80
N ASN A 296 -17.45 -2.95 -11.82
CA ASN A 296 -18.12 -3.48 -10.63
C ASN A 296 -17.46 -4.77 -10.12
N PHE A 297 -17.05 -5.67 -11.03
CA PHE A 297 -16.37 -6.90 -10.65
C PHE A 297 -15.05 -6.60 -9.93
N TRP A 298 -14.20 -5.76 -10.51
CA TRP A 298 -12.91 -5.41 -9.91
C TRP A 298 -13.06 -4.59 -8.63
N MET A 299 -14.08 -3.74 -8.53
CA MET A 299 -14.43 -3.07 -7.28
C MET A 299 -14.81 -4.08 -6.17
N VAL A 300 -15.56 -5.13 -6.49
CA VAL A 300 -15.90 -6.19 -5.51
C VAL A 300 -14.65 -6.97 -5.09
N ILE A 301 -13.81 -7.39 -6.04
CA ILE A 301 -12.56 -8.09 -5.76
C ILE A 301 -11.64 -7.24 -4.88
N ASP A 302 -11.42 -5.98 -5.23
CA ASP A 302 -10.59 -5.06 -4.47
C ASP A 302 -11.11 -4.88 -3.03
N ASN A 303 -12.40 -4.61 -2.86
CA ASN A 303 -13.01 -4.49 -1.53
C ASN A 303 -12.88 -5.80 -0.72
N MET A 304 -13.04 -6.96 -1.36
CA MET A 304 -12.94 -8.26 -0.71
C MET A 304 -11.51 -8.54 -0.26
N LEU A 305 -10.53 -8.40 -1.16
CA LEU A 305 -9.11 -8.66 -0.86
C LEU A 305 -8.56 -7.69 0.19
N ASN A 306 -8.93 -6.41 0.15
CA ASN A 306 -8.55 -5.49 1.22
C ASN A 306 -9.17 -5.88 2.57
N SER A 307 -10.42 -6.35 2.57
CA SER A 307 -11.04 -6.86 3.80
C SER A 307 -10.29 -8.07 4.34
N PHE A 308 -9.90 -9.00 3.47
CA PHE A 308 -9.08 -10.15 3.84
C PHE A 308 -7.73 -9.72 4.39
N LEU A 309 -7.08 -8.75 3.74
CA LEU A 309 -5.78 -8.23 4.16
C LEU A 309 -5.84 -7.67 5.58
N PHE A 310 -6.80 -6.79 5.87
CA PHE A 310 -6.96 -6.21 7.21
C PHE A 310 -7.36 -7.24 8.27
N ILE A 311 -8.13 -8.25 7.89
CA ILE A 311 -8.47 -9.36 8.79
C ILE A 311 -7.22 -10.16 9.12
N LEU A 312 -6.47 -10.59 8.10
CA LEU A 312 -5.23 -11.33 8.28
C LEU A 312 -4.24 -10.56 9.17
N ILE A 313 -4.10 -9.24 8.97
CA ILE A 313 -3.24 -8.39 9.80
C ILE A 313 -3.68 -8.37 11.26
N GLY A 314 -4.99 -8.29 11.50
CA GLY A 314 -5.53 -8.34 12.85
C GLY A 314 -5.33 -9.69 13.53
N LEU A 315 -5.35 -10.79 12.77
CA LEU A 315 -5.12 -12.16 13.26
C LEU A 315 -3.65 -12.40 13.58
N GLU A 316 -2.77 -12.00 12.66
CA GLU A 316 -1.32 -12.16 12.79
C GLU A 316 -0.72 -11.42 14.00
N LEU A 317 -1.39 -10.36 14.49
CA LEU A 317 -1.03 -9.66 15.75
C LEU A 317 -0.75 -10.66 16.88
N THR A 318 -1.59 -11.69 17.00
CA THR A 318 -1.57 -12.61 18.14
C THR A 318 -0.46 -13.65 18.07
N SER A 319 0.11 -13.87 16.89
CA SER A 319 1.17 -14.86 16.65
C SER A 319 2.57 -14.31 16.93
N ILE A 320 2.77 -13.00 16.81
CA ILE A 320 4.09 -12.36 16.97
C ILE A 320 4.43 -12.26 18.47
N PRO A 321 5.59 -12.78 18.93
CA PRO A 321 5.99 -12.63 20.31
C PRO A 321 6.18 -11.15 20.65
N PHE A 322 5.53 -10.70 21.72
CA PHE A 322 5.63 -9.31 22.14
C PHE A 322 7.05 -8.99 22.62
N ASN A 323 7.72 -8.09 21.88
CA ASN A 323 9.03 -7.58 22.24
C ASN A 323 8.91 -6.11 22.68
N ILE A 324 9.23 -5.85 23.94
CA ILE A 324 9.09 -4.52 24.54
C ILE A 324 9.97 -3.46 23.86
N ASN A 325 11.18 -3.83 23.42
CA ASN A 325 12.08 -2.91 22.72
C ASN A 325 11.53 -2.57 21.34
N ALA A 326 11.05 -3.58 20.61
CA ALA A 326 10.43 -3.37 19.30
C ALA A 326 9.18 -2.48 19.40
N PHE A 327 8.37 -2.65 20.46
CA PHE A 327 7.22 -1.80 20.73
C PHE A 327 7.62 -0.33 20.94
N TRP A 328 8.56 -0.04 21.84
CA TRP A 328 8.97 1.35 22.09
C TRP A 328 9.68 2.00 20.90
N ILE A 329 10.50 1.23 20.18
CA ILE A 329 11.10 1.70 18.93
C ILE A 329 10.02 1.95 17.87
N GLY A 330 8.97 1.13 17.82
CA GLY A 330 7.81 1.35 16.96
C GLY A 330 7.00 2.60 17.33
N VAL A 331 6.83 2.88 18.62
CA VAL A 331 6.20 4.11 19.11
C VAL A 331 7.01 5.35 18.72
N ALA A 332 8.34 5.31 18.82
CA ALA A 332 9.19 6.37 18.26
C ALA A 332 9.14 6.39 16.72
N GLY A 333 9.04 5.19 16.13
CA GLY A 333 9.03 4.91 14.71
C GLY A 333 7.89 5.61 13.98
N ILE A 334 6.69 5.71 14.57
CA ILE A 334 5.59 6.44 13.93
C ILE A 334 5.92 7.92 13.75
N PHE A 335 6.58 8.55 14.73
CA PHE A 335 7.03 9.94 14.59
C PHE A 335 8.16 10.07 13.57
N ILE A 336 9.13 9.17 13.60
CA ILE A 336 10.26 9.14 12.65
C ILE A 336 9.76 8.97 11.22
N VAL A 337 8.92 7.96 10.96
CA VAL A 337 8.33 7.69 9.63
C VAL A 337 7.49 8.87 9.15
N THR A 338 6.77 9.54 10.06
CA THR A 338 6.00 10.75 9.74
C THR A 338 6.94 11.90 9.35
N ILE A 339 8.00 12.16 10.11
CA ILE A 339 8.99 13.20 9.80
C ILE A 339 9.69 12.90 8.46
N SER A 340 10.12 11.66 8.25
CA SER A 340 10.69 11.19 6.98
C SER A 340 9.74 11.42 5.81
N ARG A 341 8.44 11.21 6.01
CA ARG A 341 7.41 11.50 5.00
C ARG A 341 7.28 12.99 4.71
N PHE A 342 7.34 13.86 5.72
CA PHE A 342 7.36 15.31 5.50
C PHE A 342 8.57 15.76 4.68
N ILE A 343 9.75 15.21 4.97
CA ILE A 343 10.98 15.45 4.21
C ILE A 343 10.80 14.97 2.76
N SER A 344 10.31 13.74 2.59
CA SER A 344 10.20 13.08 1.29
C SER A 344 9.11 13.66 0.38
N VAL A 345 8.09 14.29 0.95
CA VAL A 345 7.05 15.00 0.19
C VAL A 345 7.53 16.41 -0.14
N SER A 346 8.14 17.11 0.82
CA SER A 346 8.52 18.52 0.64
C SER A 346 9.65 18.71 -0.36
N ILE A 347 10.67 17.84 -0.38
CA ILE A 347 11.84 18.00 -1.26
C ILE A 347 11.47 17.83 -2.75
N PRO A 348 10.89 16.70 -3.21
CA PRO A 348 10.56 16.53 -4.62
C PRO A 348 9.55 17.56 -5.10
N ILE A 349 8.53 17.89 -4.29
CA ILE A 349 7.54 18.91 -4.66
C ILE A 349 8.21 20.29 -4.79
N THR A 350 9.02 20.73 -3.83
CA THR A 350 9.67 22.05 -3.94
C THR A 350 10.68 22.15 -5.11
N LEU A 351 11.33 21.03 -5.48
CA LEU A 351 12.29 21.00 -6.59
C LEU A 351 11.62 20.88 -7.97
N ILE A 352 10.58 20.05 -8.09
CA ILE A 352 9.87 19.79 -9.36
C ILE A 352 8.84 20.89 -9.64
N ASP A 353 8.18 21.41 -8.61
CA ASP A 353 7.02 22.29 -8.71
C ASP A 353 7.40 23.80 -8.70
N LYS A 354 8.70 24.16 -8.74
CA LYS A 354 9.15 25.57 -8.82
C LYS A 354 8.57 26.35 -10.02
N LYS A 355 8.09 25.66 -11.06
CA LYS A 355 7.39 26.23 -12.25
C LYS A 355 5.86 26.04 -12.22
N LEU A 356 5.33 25.34 -11.23
CA LEU A 356 3.93 24.92 -11.09
C LEU A 356 3.42 25.46 -9.75
N SER A 357 3.17 26.76 -9.69
CA SER A 357 2.82 27.55 -8.49
C SER A 357 1.45 27.22 -7.88
N HIS A 358 1.16 25.95 -7.56
CA HIS A 358 -0.10 25.52 -6.93
C HIS A 358 0.09 24.77 -5.61
N SER A 359 1.30 24.35 -5.25
CA SER A 359 1.55 23.64 -3.99
C SER A 359 1.85 24.60 -2.84
N SER A 360 0.89 24.80 -1.94
CA SER A 360 1.12 25.48 -0.68
C SER A 360 1.80 24.56 0.35
N THR A 361 2.46 25.12 1.36
CA THR A 361 2.97 24.33 2.51
C THR A 361 1.86 23.49 3.15
N LYS A 362 0.61 23.96 3.10
CA LYS A 362 -0.54 23.23 3.61
C LYS A 362 -0.85 21.98 2.77
N ASP A 363 -0.65 22.03 1.46
CA ASP A 363 -0.86 20.87 0.58
C ASP A 363 0.17 19.79 0.84
N ASN A 364 1.44 20.18 1.07
CA ASN A 364 2.48 19.25 1.48
C ASN A 364 2.15 18.58 2.82
N VAL A 365 1.60 19.34 3.77
CA VAL A 365 1.16 18.79 5.06
C VAL A 365 0.03 17.79 4.86
N LEU A 366 -0.95 18.11 4.02
CA LEU A 366 -2.05 17.20 3.72
C LEU A 366 -1.53 15.91 3.07
N VAL A 367 -0.68 16.01 2.05
CA VAL A 367 -0.12 14.86 1.32
C VAL A 367 0.76 14.00 2.23
N ALA A 368 1.55 14.61 3.10
CA ALA A 368 2.37 13.88 4.07
C ALA A 368 1.52 13.18 5.13
N TRP A 369 0.52 13.86 5.69
CA TRP A 369 -0.38 13.30 6.71
C TRP A 369 -1.33 12.24 6.16
N SER A 370 -1.67 12.32 4.87
CA SER A 370 -2.43 11.27 4.20
C SER A 370 -1.61 10.00 3.96
N GLY A 371 -0.30 9.98 4.20
CA GLY A 371 0.54 8.79 4.01
C GLY A 371 0.36 7.72 5.08
N VAL A 372 -0.86 7.22 5.26
CA VAL A 372 -1.16 6.12 6.20
C VAL A 372 -0.44 4.85 5.75
N ARG A 373 0.16 4.12 6.69
CA ARG A 373 0.86 2.86 6.41
C ARG A 373 -0.14 1.71 6.42
N GLY A 374 -0.08 0.89 5.38
CA GLY A 374 -1.08 -0.15 5.14
C GLY A 374 -0.62 -1.56 5.43
N GLY A 375 -1.46 -2.49 5.00
CA GLY A 375 -1.25 -3.91 5.18
C GLY A 375 -0.09 -4.51 4.40
N ILE A 376 0.23 -3.93 3.25
CA ILE A 376 1.34 -4.38 2.40
C ILE A 376 2.67 -4.26 3.16
N SER A 377 2.91 -3.17 3.90
CA SER A 377 4.13 -3.01 4.71
C SER A 377 4.31 -4.12 5.74
N LEU A 378 3.22 -4.54 6.39
CA LEU A 378 3.28 -5.65 7.35
C LEU A 378 3.56 -6.98 6.64
N ALA A 379 2.94 -7.21 5.48
CA ALA A 379 3.19 -8.41 4.69
C ALA A 379 4.64 -8.55 4.25
N LEU A 380 5.26 -7.43 3.84
CA LEU A 380 6.68 -7.41 3.52
C LEU A 380 7.52 -7.70 4.77
N ALA A 381 7.21 -7.11 5.92
CA ALA A 381 7.95 -7.39 7.15
C ALA A 381 7.87 -8.87 7.57
N LEU A 382 6.68 -9.47 7.52
CA LEU A 382 6.47 -10.89 7.83
C LEU A 382 7.14 -11.85 6.84
N SER A 383 7.52 -11.34 5.66
CA SER A 383 8.24 -12.14 4.66
C SER A 383 9.73 -12.32 4.96
N LEU A 384 10.25 -11.52 5.91
CA LEU A 384 11.63 -11.57 6.36
C LEU A 384 11.90 -12.85 7.17
N PRO A 385 13.14 -13.34 7.16
CA PRO A 385 13.53 -14.48 7.99
C PRO A 385 13.54 -14.09 9.48
N ASP A 386 13.70 -15.07 10.37
CA ASP A 386 13.58 -14.89 11.84
C ASP A 386 14.51 -13.82 12.42
N GLU A 387 15.65 -13.54 11.79
CA GLU A 387 16.57 -12.46 12.17
C GLU A 387 15.91 -11.06 12.02
N GLY A 388 14.85 -10.97 11.22
CA GLY A 388 14.02 -9.78 11.02
C GLY A 388 12.94 -9.57 12.08
N ASN A 389 12.79 -10.44 13.08
CA ASN A 389 11.69 -10.37 14.07
C ASN A 389 11.56 -9.02 14.78
N MET A 390 12.69 -8.35 15.03
CA MET A 390 12.69 -7.00 15.60
C MET A 390 12.06 -5.97 14.65
N ILE A 391 12.36 -6.07 13.34
CA ILE A 391 11.76 -5.23 12.30
C ILE A 391 10.26 -5.50 12.19
N VAL A 392 9.84 -6.76 12.31
CA VAL A 392 8.42 -7.14 12.30
C VAL A 392 7.68 -6.44 13.44
N GLY A 393 8.18 -6.51 14.68
CA GLY A 393 7.55 -5.85 15.83
C GLY A 393 7.49 -4.32 15.71
N ILE A 394 8.54 -3.68 15.17
CA ILE A 394 8.56 -2.23 14.90
C ILE A 394 7.51 -1.89 13.83
N THR A 395 7.51 -2.62 12.71
CA THR A 395 6.58 -2.43 11.58
C THR A 395 5.15 -2.55 12.04
N TYR A 396 4.87 -3.59 12.83
CA TYR A 396 3.56 -3.84 13.41
C TYR A 396 3.05 -2.63 14.18
N THR A 397 3.86 -2.14 15.12
CA THR A 397 3.52 -1.00 15.98
C THR A 397 3.29 0.26 15.13
N VAL A 398 4.15 0.53 14.14
CA VAL A 398 4.02 1.69 13.25
C VAL A 398 2.75 1.62 12.40
N VAL A 399 2.44 0.47 11.80
CA VAL A 399 1.25 0.30 10.93
C VAL A 399 -0.02 0.48 11.75
N VAL A 400 -0.14 -0.19 12.90
CA VAL A 400 -1.33 -0.06 13.76
C VAL A 400 -1.50 1.37 14.25
N LEU A 401 -0.44 2.01 14.76
CA LEU A 401 -0.51 3.40 15.19
C LEU A 401 -0.79 4.36 14.03
N SER A 402 -0.30 4.09 12.82
CA SER A 402 -0.61 4.88 11.62
C SER A 402 -2.11 4.79 11.28
N ILE A 403 -2.67 3.59 11.23
CA ILE A 403 -4.10 3.38 10.93
C ILE A 403 -4.99 4.02 12.02
N LEU A 404 -4.65 3.80 13.29
CA LEU A 404 -5.45 4.29 14.42
C LEU A 404 -5.29 5.80 14.64
N LEU A 405 -4.07 6.35 14.63
CA LEU A 405 -3.81 7.76 14.91
C LEU A 405 -3.92 8.62 13.65
N GLN A 406 -3.16 8.32 12.60
CA GLN A 406 -3.18 9.14 11.38
C GLN A 406 -4.49 8.97 10.62
N GLY A 407 -5.00 7.73 10.51
CA GLY A 407 -6.29 7.45 9.86
C GLY A 407 -7.48 8.16 10.54
N SER A 408 -7.55 8.14 11.88
CA SER A 408 -8.65 8.81 12.61
C SER A 408 -8.53 10.34 12.63
N THR A 409 -7.31 10.88 12.68
CA THR A 409 -7.06 12.33 12.72
C THR A 409 -7.06 12.99 11.35
N LEU A 410 -6.96 12.22 10.26
CA LEU A 410 -6.92 12.73 8.89
C LEU A 410 -8.08 13.69 8.60
N LYS A 411 -9.31 13.35 9.01
CA LYS A 411 -10.49 14.22 8.80
C LYS A 411 -10.37 15.55 9.55
N LEU A 412 -9.73 15.57 10.72
CA LEU A 412 -9.50 16.81 11.48
C LEU A 412 -8.49 17.70 10.77
N VAL A 413 -7.35 17.13 10.35
CA VAL A 413 -6.32 17.83 9.58
C VAL A 413 -6.90 18.36 8.27
N LEU A 414 -7.72 17.55 7.61
CA LEU A 414 -8.44 17.92 6.40
C LEU A 414 -9.30 19.17 6.59
N ASN A 415 -10.14 19.18 7.62
CA ASN A 415 -11.05 20.29 7.89
C ASN A 415 -10.30 21.54 8.36
N TRP A 416 -9.12 21.38 8.97
CA TRP A 416 -8.26 22.49 9.34
C TRP A 416 -7.65 23.18 8.12
N ILE A 417 -7.19 22.41 7.13
CA ILE A 417 -6.58 22.94 5.90
C ILE A 417 -7.65 23.43 4.91
N TYR A 418 -8.69 22.61 4.71
CA TYR A 418 -9.77 22.80 3.76
C TYR A 418 -11.13 22.80 4.48
N PRO A 419 -11.46 23.87 5.24
CA PRO A 419 -12.68 23.93 6.02
C PRO A 419 -13.92 23.72 5.14
N PRO A 420 -14.93 22.96 5.62
CA PRO A 420 -16.14 22.72 4.87
C PRO A 420 -16.83 24.04 4.58
N LYS A 421 -17.26 24.25 3.33
CA LYS A 421 -18.10 25.40 2.99
C LYS A 421 -19.40 25.28 3.78
N ILE A 422 -19.63 26.20 4.72
CA ILE A 422 -20.93 26.38 5.36
C ILE A 422 -21.88 26.84 4.25
N ILE A 423 -22.67 25.92 3.71
CA ILE A 423 -23.83 26.31 2.90
C ILE A 423 -24.78 26.94 3.91
N LYS A 424 -24.79 28.28 4.00
CA LYS A 424 -25.93 28.99 4.59
C LYS A 424 -27.14 28.54 3.78
N LYS A 425 -27.95 27.66 4.35
CA LYS A 425 -29.28 27.37 3.85
C LYS A 425 -29.97 28.74 3.83
N ALA A 426 -30.19 29.31 2.66
CA ALA A 426 -30.91 30.57 2.54
C ALA A 426 -32.27 30.32 3.19
N ALA A 427 -32.53 30.99 4.32
CA ALA A 427 -33.84 31.08 4.91
C ALA A 427 -34.67 32.03 4.04
N ASN A 428 -35.04 31.58 2.84
CA ASN A 428 -36.03 32.23 1.99
C ASN A 428 -36.99 31.13 1.55
N ASP A 429 -37.95 30.79 2.40
CA ASP A 429 -39.22 30.15 2.03
C ASP A 429 -40.29 30.34 3.13
N GLU A 430 -40.19 31.36 3.98
CA GLU A 430 -41.25 31.80 4.88
C GLU A 430 -41.28 33.33 4.95
N ALA A 431 -41.67 33.97 3.84
CA ALA A 431 -42.33 35.29 3.78
C ALA A 431 -42.36 35.78 2.32
N CYS A 432 -43.37 35.35 1.55
CA CYS A 432 -44.23 36.24 0.78
C CYS A 432 -45.41 35.46 0.20
#